data_AF-A0A0R3XBM8-F1
#
_entry.id   AF-A0A0R3XBM8-F1
#
_cell.length_a   1.000
_cell.length_b   1.000
_cell.length_c   1.000
_cell.angle_alpha   90.00
_cell.angle_beta   90.00
_cell.angle_gamma   90.00
#
_symmetry.space_group_name_H-M   'P 1'
#
loop_
_entity.id
_entity.type
_entity.pdbx_description
1 polymer ?
#
loop_
_entity_poly.entity_id
_entity_poly.type
_entity_poly.pdbx_seq_one_letter_code
_entity_poly.pdbx_strand_id
1 'polypeptide(L)'
;MEVLKLLRVSPLPKLTDYEVCIAVSLVDTTALETSWSSIGGLDEVVTDLLDSVILPFRASTYLLPRSRLFRAPKGVLFYGPPGCGKTLLARATARAANARFFNLQISNLVNMWYGESQKLAEAVFSLAHKLQPSIIFIDEIGKHSGPYMKAL
;
A
#
# COMPACT_ATOMS: atom_id res chain seq x y z
N MET A 1 -23.01 6.17 -4.16
CA MET A 1 -23.36 4.80 -3.70
C MET A 1 -22.35 3.76 -4.20
N GLU A 2 -21.85 3.83 -5.45
CA GLU A 2 -20.84 2.89 -6.00
C GLU A 2 -19.52 2.82 -5.22
N VAL A 3 -18.94 3.97 -4.86
CA VAL A 3 -17.62 4.08 -4.18
C VAL A 3 -17.64 3.43 -2.79
N LEU A 4 -18.81 3.32 -2.17
CA LEU A 4 -18.97 2.76 -0.82
C LEU A 4 -18.89 1.22 -0.82
N LYS A 5 -19.21 0.56 -1.96
CA LYS A 5 -19.03 -0.90 -2.12
C LYS A 5 -17.55 -1.29 -2.23
N LEU A 6 -16.72 -0.41 -2.80
CA LEU A 6 -15.27 -0.61 -2.94
C LEU A 6 -14.55 -0.69 -1.59
N LEU A 7 -15.07 -0.01 -0.56
CA LEU A 7 -14.42 0.04 0.74
C LEU A 7 -14.57 -1.28 1.54
N ARG A 8 -15.62 -2.08 1.28
CA ARG A 8 -15.98 -3.29 2.05
C ARG A 8 -15.87 -3.09 3.58
N VAL A 9 -16.31 -1.94 4.09
CA VAL A 9 -16.29 -1.64 5.54
C VAL A 9 -17.72 -1.57 6.05
N SER A 10 -17.98 -2.24 7.16
CA SER A 10 -19.24 -2.15 7.91
C SER A 10 -18.91 -2.14 9.41
N PRO A 11 -19.28 -1.11 10.18
CA PRO A 11 -19.99 0.11 9.77
C PRO A 11 -19.10 1.08 8.97
N LEU A 12 -19.71 1.89 8.09
CA LEU A 12 -18.97 2.89 7.32
C LEU A 12 -18.41 3.98 8.27
N PRO A 13 -17.10 4.25 8.24
CA PRO A 13 -16.55 5.40 8.93
C PRO A 13 -17.13 6.68 8.31
N LYS A 14 -17.31 7.74 9.12
CA LYS A 14 -17.61 9.07 8.58
C LYS A 14 -16.41 9.52 7.73
N LEU A 15 -16.65 9.68 6.43
CA LEU A 15 -15.65 10.12 5.47
C LEU A 15 -15.81 11.61 5.19
N THR A 16 -14.70 12.33 5.08
CA THR A 16 -14.69 13.71 4.58
C THR A 16 -14.72 13.71 3.04
N ASP A 17 -15.07 14.85 2.43
CA ASP A 17 -15.08 14.99 0.97
C ASP A 17 -13.70 14.64 0.34
N TYR A 18 -12.62 14.99 1.05
CA TYR A 18 -11.25 14.62 0.67
C TYR A 18 -10.99 13.12 0.72
N GLU A 19 -11.46 12.43 1.77
CA GLU A 19 -11.31 10.99 1.90
C GLU A 19 -12.13 10.23 0.84
N VAL A 20 -13.31 10.74 0.45
CA VAL A 20 -14.09 10.18 -0.65
C VAL A 20 -13.34 10.29 -1.98
N CYS A 21 -12.68 11.43 -2.22
CA CYS A 21 -11.86 11.64 -3.40
C CYS A 21 -10.70 10.62 -3.50
N ILE A 22 -10.06 10.33 -2.36
CA ILE A 22 -8.94 9.39 -2.27
C ILE A 22 -9.39 7.93 -2.36
N ALA A 23 -10.63 7.62 -1.97
CA ALA A 23 -11.17 6.28 -2.09
C ALA A 23 -11.15 5.74 -3.53
N VAL A 24 -11.06 6.62 -4.55
CA VAL A 24 -10.86 6.23 -5.95
C VAL A 24 -9.49 5.56 -6.19
N SER A 25 -8.47 5.93 -5.42
CA SER A 25 -7.13 5.34 -5.47
C SER A 25 -7.02 4.01 -4.72
N LEU A 26 -8.10 3.59 -4.06
CA LEU A 26 -8.17 2.29 -3.40
C LEU A 26 -8.32 1.19 -4.44
N VAL A 27 -7.42 0.22 -4.39
CA VAL A 27 -7.45 -0.98 -5.23
C VAL A 27 -7.83 -2.17 -4.36
N ASP A 28 -8.83 -2.93 -4.81
CA ASP A 28 -9.19 -4.19 -4.18
C ASP A 28 -8.11 -5.25 -4.51
N THR A 29 -7.36 -5.64 -3.48
CA THR A 29 -6.28 -6.63 -3.62
C THR A 29 -6.79 -8.03 -3.92
N THR A 30 -8.05 -8.33 -3.62
CA THR A 30 -8.67 -9.63 -3.95
C THR A 30 -8.94 -9.77 -5.45
N ALA A 31 -9.16 -8.65 -6.15
CA ALA A 31 -9.31 -8.61 -7.60
C ALA A 31 -7.97 -8.62 -8.36
N LEU A 32 -6.84 -8.49 -7.68
CA LEU A 32 -5.53 -8.48 -8.32
C LEU A 32 -5.06 -9.90 -8.67
N GLU A 33 -4.97 -10.26 -9.94
CA GLU A 33 -4.43 -11.57 -10.37
C GLU A 33 -2.92 -11.75 -10.09
N THR A 34 -2.23 -10.67 -9.70
CA THR A 34 -0.78 -10.67 -9.46
C THR A 34 -0.43 -11.41 -8.16
N SER A 35 0.35 -12.48 -8.29
CA SER A 35 0.90 -13.27 -7.19
C SER A 35 2.43 -13.24 -7.21
N TRP A 36 3.10 -13.63 -6.12
CA TRP A 36 4.57 -13.69 -6.11
C TRP A 36 5.13 -14.69 -7.12
N SER A 37 4.39 -15.75 -7.44
CA SER A 37 4.72 -16.68 -8.51
C SER A 37 4.78 -16.04 -9.90
N SER A 38 4.17 -14.86 -10.08
CA SER A 38 4.25 -14.10 -11.33
C SER A 38 5.55 -13.28 -11.45
N ILE A 39 6.41 -13.29 -10.43
CA ILE A 39 7.62 -12.48 -10.34
C ILE A 39 8.83 -13.41 -10.27
N GLY A 40 9.57 -13.55 -11.37
CA GLY A 40 10.73 -14.43 -11.44
C GLY A 40 11.99 -13.83 -10.79
N GLY A 41 12.76 -14.65 -10.08
CA GLY A 41 14.11 -14.32 -9.61
C GLY A 41 14.18 -13.35 -8.43
N LEU A 42 13.08 -13.20 -7.68
CA LEU A 42 12.97 -12.30 -6.53
C LEU A 42 12.62 -13.06 -5.24
N ASP A 43 12.89 -14.37 -5.18
CA ASP A 43 12.51 -15.25 -4.07
C ASP A 43 13.13 -14.81 -2.72
N GLU A 44 14.37 -14.34 -2.73
CA GLU A 44 15.05 -13.79 -1.54
C GLU A 44 14.31 -12.54 -1.02
N VAL A 45 13.98 -11.61 -1.92
CA VAL A 45 13.25 -10.38 -1.57
C VAL A 45 11.84 -10.69 -1.08
N VAL A 46 11.17 -11.67 -1.69
CA VAL A 46 9.85 -12.13 -1.26
C VAL A 46 9.93 -12.72 0.14
N THR A 47 10.96 -13.52 0.43
CA THR A 47 11.19 -14.10 1.75
C THR A 47 11.45 -13.01 2.78
N ASP A 48 12.31 -12.06 2.47
CA ASP A 48 12.59 -10.90 3.33
C ASP A 48 11.33 -10.08 3.62
N LEU A 49 10.50 -9.81 2.60
CA LEU A 49 9.21 -9.12 2.77
C LEU A 49 8.23 -9.93 3.62
N LEU A 50 8.25 -11.25 3.46
CA LEU A 50 7.38 -12.14 4.21
C LEU A 50 7.71 -12.02 5.71
N ASP A 51 8.99 -12.11 6.05
CA ASP A 51 9.47 -12.11 7.42
C ASP A 51 9.46 -10.72 8.07
N SER A 52 9.88 -9.69 7.34
CA SER A 52 10.00 -8.32 7.86
C SER A 52 8.68 -7.55 7.84
N VAL A 53 7.78 -7.85 6.89
CA VAL A 53 6.54 -7.08 6.69
C VAL A 53 5.32 -7.91 7.00
N ILE A 54 5.11 -9.02 6.28
CA ILE A 54 3.83 -9.75 6.31
C ILE A 54 3.61 -10.44 7.65
N LEU A 55 4.63 -11.10 8.20
CA LEU A 55 4.51 -11.76 9.50
C LEU A 55 4.20 -10.75 10.62
N PRO A 56 4.94 -9.65 10.79
CA PRO A 56 4.59 -8.59 11.74
C PRO A 56 3.24 -7.93 11.47
N PHE A 57 2.87 -7.75 10.20
CA PHE A 57 1.59 -7.17 9.82
C PHE A 57 0.42 -8.07 10.20
N ARG A 58 0.50 -9.38 9.92
CA ARG A 58 -0.51 -10.35 10.35
C ARG A 58 -0.53 -10.54 11.86
N ALA A 59 0.64 -10.61 12.50
CA ALA A 59 0.74 -10.75 13.95
C ALA A 59 0.16 -9.54 14.69
N SER A 60 0.48 -8.31 14.26
CA SER A 60 -0.09 -7.10 14.85
C SER A 60 -1.60 -6.97 14.59
N THR A 61 -2.07 -7.40 13.41
CA THR A 61 -3.49 -7.29 13.04
C THR A 61 -4.37 -8.33 13.73
N TYR A 62 -3.93 -9.59 13.81
CA TYR A 62 -4.77 -10.72 14.23
C TYR A 62 -4.40 -11.32 15.58
N LEU A 63 -3.13 -11.27 15.99
CA LEU A 63 -2.64 -12.03 17.15
C LEU A 63 -2.39 -11.16 18.38
N LEU A 64 -1.66 -10.04 18.24
CA LEU A 64 -1.17 -9.27 19.39
C LEU A 64 -1.16 -7.74 19.13
N PRO A 65 -2.34 -7.09 19.00
CA PRO A 65 -2.44 -5.68 18.62
C PRO A 65 -1.79 -4.68 19.60
N ARG A 66 -1.55 -5.09 20.85
CA ARG A 66 -0.96 -4.26 21.92
C ARG A 66 0.49 -4.59 22.24
N SER A 67 1.10 -5.57 21.57
CA SER A 67 2.49 -5.94 21.84
C SER A 67 3.45 -5.01 21.07
N ARG A 68 4.38 -4.35 21.76
CA ARG A 68 5.44 -3.55 21.12
C ARG A 68 6.49 -4.40 20.42
N LEU A 69 6.50 -5.71 20.69
CA LEU A 69 7.49 -6.66 20.17
C LEU A 69 7.23 -7.03 18.69
N PHE A 70 5.98 -6.97 18.24
CA PHE A 70 5.58 -7.32 16.87
C PHE A 70 5.00 -6.12 16.13
N ARG A 71 5.75 -5.03 16.07
CA ARG A 71 5.34 -3.85 15.31
C ARG A 71 5.71 -4.04 13.85
N ALA A 72 4.72 -4.00 12.96
CA ALA A 72 4.99 -3.96 11.54
C ALA A 72 5.87 -2.74 11.20
N PRO A 73 6.82 -2.88 10.24
CA PRO A 73 7.63 -1.76 9.79
C PRO A 73 6.71 -0.63 9.30
N LYS A 74 7.11 0.61 9.57
CA LYS A 74 6.28 1.79 9.25
C LYS A 74 6.19 2.05 7.74
N GLY A 75 7.10 1.50 6.97
CA GLY A 75 7.15 1.64 5.52
C GLY A 75 8.24 0.75 4.95
N VAL A 76 8.10 0.42 3.66
CA VAL A 76 9.05 -0.38 2.88
C VAL A 76 9.34 0.40 1.62
N LEU A 77 10.62 0.54 1.28
CA LEU A 77 11.03 1.22 0.06
C LEU A 77 11.50 0.20 -0.97
N PHE A 78 10.80 0.12 -2.09
CA PHE A 78 11.26 -0.65 -3.24
C PHE A 78 12.07 0.25 -4.16
N TYR A 79 13.36 -0.03 -4.32
CA TYR A 79 14.22 0.69 -5.25
C TYR A 79 14.96 -0.26 -6.19
N GLY A 80 15.44 0.24 -7.32
CA GLY A 80 16.31 -0.48 -8.27
C GLY A 80 15.93 -0.18 -9.72
N PRO A 81 16.53 -0.89 -10.68
CA PRO A 81 16.35 -0.57 -12.10
C PRO A 81 14.88 -0.65 -12.54
N PRO A 82 14.47 0.19 -13.51
CA PRO A 82 13.15 0.07 -14.12
C PRO A 82 13.02 -1.30 -14.79
N GLY A 83 11.84 -1.92 -14.67
CA GLY A 83 11.58 -3.25 -15.24
C GLY A 83 11.76 -4.42 -14.26
N CYS A 84 12.26 -4.21 -13.03
CA CYS A 84 12.35 -5.26 -12.01
C CYS A 84 11.02 -5.60 -11.31
N GLY A 85 9.88 -5.17 -11.86
CA GLY A 85 8.56 -5.55 -11.32
C GLY A 85 8.21 -5.00 -9.93
N LYS A 86 8.78 -3.86 -9.48
CA LYS A 86 8.52 -3.28 -8.15
C LYS A 86 7.03 -3.02 -7.87
N THR A 87 6.34 -2.45 -8.84
CA THR A 87 4.89 -2.22 -8.76
C THR A 87 4.12 -3.54 -8.67
N LEU A 88 4.58 -4.60 -9.36
CA LEU A 88 3.98 -5.93 -9.26
C LEU A 88 4.26 -6.57 -7.89
N LEU A 89 5.47 -6.41 -7.35
CA LEU A 89 5.85 -6.90 -6.03
C LEU A 89 5.04 -6.22 -4.92
N ALA A 90 4.84 -4.90 -5.00
CA ALA A 90 4.00 -4.17 -4.06
C ALA A 90 2.54 -4.66 -4.09
N ARG A 91 1.98 -4.86 -5.28
CA ARG A 91 0.61 -5.40 -5.46
C ARG A 91 0.47 -6.83 -4.93
N ALA A 92 1.42 -7.70 -5.24
CA ALA A 92 1.45 -9.07 -4.76
C ALA A 92 1.60 -9.14 -3.23
N THR A 93 2.44 -8.28 -2.65
CA THR A 93 2.61 -8.16 -1.19
C THR A 93 1.31 -7.71 -0.52
N ALA A 94 0.60 -6.75 -1.11
CA ALA A 94 -0.68 -6.30 -0.55
C ALA A 94 -1.78 -7.37 -0.60
N ARG A 95 -1.80 -8.17 -1.69
CA ARG A 95 -2.65 -9.37 -1.78
C ARG A 95 -2.26 -10.41 -0.73
N ALA A 96 -0.97 -10.70 -0.56
CA ALA A 96 -0.47 -11.66 0.43
C ALA A 96 -0.76 -11.21 1.87
N ALA A 97 -0.67 -9.91 2.15
CA ALA A 97 -1.03 -9.32 3.44
C ALA A 97 -2.55 -9.29 3.71
N ASN A 98 -3.38 -9.54 2.70
CA ASN A 98 -4.84 -9.32 2.73
C ASN A 98 -5.18 -7.91 3.24
N ALA A 99 -4.41 -6.93 2.79
CA ALA A 99 -4.53 -5.54 3.17
C ALA A 99 -5.19 -4.75 2.04
N ARG A 100 -5.82 -3.64 2.39
CA ARG A 100 -6.26 -2.63 1.41
C ARG A 100 -5.05 -1.99 0.76
N PHE A 101 -5.07 -1.77 -0.57
CA PHE A 101 -3.95 -1.17 -1.30
C PHE A 101 -4.33 0.19 -1.84
N PHE A 102 -3.63 1.24 -1.41
CA PHE A 102 -3.77 2.57 -1.98
C PHE A 102 -2.66 2.79 -2.99
N ASN A 103 -3.00 2.94 -4.27
CA ASN A 103 -2.03 3.25 -5.31
C ASN A 103 -2.00 4.75 -5.57
N LEU A 104 -1.00 5.45 -5.01
CA LEU A 104 -0.83 6.88 -5.18
C LEU A 104 0.25 7.15 -6.23
N GLN A 105 -0.18 7.62 -7.39
CA GLN A 105 0.74 8.11 -8.41
C GLN A 105 0.95 9.61 -8.22
N ILE A 106 2.19 10.05 -8.02
CA ILE A 106 2.51 11.47 -7.77
C ILE A 106 1.98 12.38 -8.89
N SER A 107 1.97 11.91 -10.14
CA SER A 107 1.38 12.64 -11.28
C SER A 107 -0.12 12.92 -11.12
N ASN A 108 -0.88 11.96 -10.59
CA ASN A 108 -2.30 12.13 -10.31
C ASN A 108 -2.52 13.02 -9.08
N LEU A 109 -1.60 12.94 -8.09
CA LEU A 109 -1.61 13.84 -6.96
C LEU A 109 -1.45 15.29 -7.44
N VAL A 110 -0.38 15.63 -8.15
CA VAL A 110 -0.12 17.03 -8.59
C VAL A 110 -1.31 17.66 -9.34
N ASN A 111 -1.99 16.89 -10.21
CA ASN A 111 -3.17 17.36 -10.94
C ASN A 111 -4.42 17.57 -10.06
N MET A 112 -4.64 16.72 -9.07
CA MET A 112 -5.76 16.88 -8.13
C MET A 112 -5.45 17.90 -7.02
N TRP A 113 -4.19 18.33 -6.87
CA TRP A 113 -3.64 18.95 -5.64
C TRP A 113 -3.19 20.41 -5.81
N TYR A 114 -3.66 21.12 -6.84
CA TYR A 114 -3.33 22.54 -7.02
C TYR A 114 -4.02 23.40 -5.94
N GLY A 115 -3.31 23.69 -4.85
CA GLY A 115 -3.76 24.59 -3.77
C GLY A 115 -4.22 23.92 -2.45
N GLU A 116 -4.47 22.60 -2.42
CA GLU A 116 -4.94 21.86 -1.22
C GLU A 116 -4.18 20.56 -0.92
N SER A 117 -2.94 20.45 -1.40
CA SER A 117 -2.09 19.24 -1.30
C SER A 117 -1.94 18.67 0.12
N GLN A 118 -1.79 19.52 1.13
CA GLN A 118 -1.59 19.12 2.53
C GLN A 118 -2.81 18.37 3.10
N LYS A 119 -4.02 18.92 2.89
CA LYS A 119 -5.27 18.34 3.41
C LYS A 119 -5.56 16.99 2.78
N LEU A 120 -5.26 16.84 1.50
CA LEU A 120 -5.43 15.58 0.78
C LEU A 120 -4.41 14.54 1.23
N ALA A 121 -3.13 14.91 1.41
CA ALA A 121 -2.14 14.00 1.97
C ALA A 121 -2.56 13.51 3.37
N GLU A 122 -3.02 14.41 4.24
CA GLU A 122 -3.57 14.04 5.56
C GLU A 122 -4.80 13.14 5.45
N ALA A 123 -5.69 13.42 4.49
CA ALA A 123 -6.85 12.58 4.23
C ALA A 123 -6.47 11.17 3.74
N VAL A 124 -5.36 11.00 3.00
CA VAL A 124 -4.86 9.67 2.58
C VAL A 124 -4.49 8.87 3.81
N PHE A 125 -3.67 9.44 4.68
CA PHE A 125 -3.22 8.75 5.88
C PHE A 125 -4.37 8.52 6.87
N SER A 126 -5.28 9.48 7.02
CA SER A 126 -6.51 9.35 7.82
C SER A 126 -7.38 8.21 7.31
N LEU A 127 -7.62 8.15 5.99
CA LEU A 127 -8.41 7.10 5.37
C LEU A 127 -7.75 5.73 5.51
N ALA A 128 -6.46 5.63 5.21
CA ALA A 128 -5.71 4.40 5.37
C ALA A 128 -5.75 3.90 6.82
N HIS A 129 -5.62 4.81 7.80
CA HIS A 129 -5.74 4.47 9.21
C HIS A 129 -7.15 3.97 9.58
N LYS A 130 -8.22 4.63 9.11
CA LYS A 130 -9.61 4.17 9.30
C LYS A 130 -9.88 2.81 8.64
N LEU A 131 -9.14 2.52 7.57
CA LEU A 131 -9.27 1.34 6.74
C LEU A 131 -8.16 0.32 7.01
N GLN A 132 -7.55 0.34 8.19
CA GLN A 132 -6.62 -0.71 8.58
C GLN A 132 -7.30 -2.09 8.52
N PRO A 133 -6.59 -3.15 8.11
CA PRO A 133 -5.21 -3.18 7.60
C PRO A 133 -5.06 -2.57 6.19
N SER A 134 -4.07 -1.68 5.99
CA SER A 134 -3.84 -0.98 4.72
C SER A 134 -2.36 -0.78 4.37
N ILE A 135 -2.04 -0.80 3.09
CA ILE A 135 -0.73 -0.48 2.50
C ILE A 135 -0.91 0.69 1.55
N ILE A 136 -0.11 1.73 1.73
CA ILE A 136 -0.02 2.86 0.80
C ILE A 136 1.22 2.65 -0.06
N PHE A 137 1.02 2.57 -1.36
CA PHE A 137 2.07 2.51 -2.35
C PHE A 137 2.15 3.85 -3.07
N ILE A 138 3.34 4.43 -3.09
CA ILE A 138 3.63 5.68 -3.78
C ILE A 138 4.53 5.34 -4.97
N ASP A 139 4.00 5.53 -6.18
CA ASP A 139 4.76 5.29 -7.41
C ASP A 139 5.26 6.64 -7.95
N GLU A 140 6.59 6.78 -8.04
CA GLU A 140 7.20 7.87 -8.79
C GLU A 140 7.25 7.46 -10.26
N ILE A 141 6.65 8.26 -11.15
CA ILE A 141 6.98 8.20 -12.58
C ILE A 141 8.37 8.85 -12.74
N GLY A 142 9.40 8.13 -12.30
CA GLY A 142 10.77 8.60 -12.12
C GLY A 142 11.75 7.69 -12.84
N LYS A 143 11.79 7.81 -14.17
CA LYS A 143 12.79 7.21 -15.05
C LYS A 143 14.14 7.88 -14.77
N HIS A 144 14.91 7.43 -13.76
CA HIS A 144 16.39 7.54 -13.61
C HIS A 144 16.78 7.32 -12.14
N SER A 145 17.40 6.18 -11.80
CA SER A 145 18.56 6.09 -10.87
C SER A 145 18.87 4.65 -10.40
N GLY A 146 20.07 4.16 -10.77
CA GLY A 146 20.97 3.29 -9.97
C GLY A 146 20.60 1.82 -9.66
N PRO A 147 21.57 0.88 -9.72
CA PRO A 147 21.39 -0.49 -9.22
C PRO A 147 21.50 -0.54 -7.68
N TYR A 148 21.25 -1.72 -7.07
CA TYR A 148 21.44 -2.12 -5.65
C TYR A 148 20.23 -2.19 -4.69
N MET A 149 19.24 -3.07 -4.88
CA MET A 149 18.21 -3.31 -3.85
C MET A 149 18.77 -3.58 -2.45
N LYS A 150 18.29 -2.81 -1.45
CA LYS A 150 18.24 -3.20 -0.02
C LYS A 150 16.82 -2.98 0.49
N ALA A 151 16.25 -4.01 1.09
CA ALA A 151 15.08 -3.87 1.97
C ALA A 151 15.56 -3.37 3.35
N LEU A 152 14.83 -2.44 3.96
CA LEU A 152 14.98 -2.01 5.35
C LEU A 152 13.74 -2.42 6.13
#